data_AF-A0A521TNV9-F1
#
_entry.id   AF-A0A521TNV9-F1
#
_cell.length_a   1.000
_cell.length_b   1.000
_cell.length_c   1.000
_cell.angle_alpha   90.00
_cell.angle_beta   90.00
_cell.angle_gamma   90.00
#
_symmetry.space_group_name_H-M   'P 1'
#
loop_
_entity.id
_entity.type
_entity.pdbx_description
1 polymer ?
#
loop_
_entity_poly.entity_id
_entity_poly.type
_entity_poly.pdbx_seq_one_letter_code
_entity_poly.pdbx_strand_id
1 'polypeptide(L)'
;MKTSARSDHDATEKRRIRAAEFAWDLAAQLAALRAERGLTQAQLAEKIGTRQQAISRLENPVHGRQSLTTLRQVASTLNAHVDVAIVPDEVLDTYCQRRYLPLIQEEPEEALAQLTA
;
A
#
# COMPACT_ATOMS: atom_id res chain seq x y z
N MET A 1 -38.62 16.31 17.74
CA MET A 1 -37.86 15.12 17.28
C MET A 1 -37.19 15.41 15.94
N LYS A 2 -35.92 15.85 15.93
CA LYS A 2 -35.07 15.94 14.72
C LYS A 2 -33.60 15.77 15.12
N THR A 3 -33.20 14.56 15.48
CA THR A 3 -31.81 14.23 15.84
C THR A 3 -31.53 12.80 15.41
N SER A 4 -31.37 12.57 14.11
CA SER A 4 -30.86 11.29 13.60
C SER A 4 -29.83 11.50 12.50
N ALA A 5 -29.98 12.53 11.66
CA ALA A 5 -29.09 12.74 10.51
C ALA A 5 -27.70 13.35 10.83
N ARG A 6 -27.47 13.89 12.04
CA ARG A 6 -26.20 14.55 12.42
C ARG A 6 -25.14 13.59 12.98
N SER A 7 -25.56 12.41 13.44
CA SER A 7 -24.72 11.39 14.09
C SER A 7 -23.93 10.55 13.09
N ASP A 8 -24.56 10.19 11.97
CA ASP A 8 -24.00 9.21 11.04
C ASP A 8 -22.93 9.80 10.12
N HIS A 9 -22.96 11.12 9.91
CA HIS A 9 -21.96 11.83 9.10
C HIS A 9 -20.59 11.89 9.80
N ASP A 10 -20.58 12.09 11.13
CA ASP A 10 -19.35 12.13 11.94
C ASP A 10 -18.67 10.75 12.02
N ALA A 11 -19.46 9.67 12.15
CA ALA A 11 -18.93 8.30 12.16
C ALA A 11 -18.39 7.87 10.79
N THR A 12 -19.05 8.28 9.70
CA THR A 12 -18.63 7.96 8.32
C THR A 12 -17.39 8.75 7.92
N GLU A 13 -17.31 10.02 8.31
CA GLU A 13 -16.13 10.86 8.08
C GLU A 13 -14.92 10.36 8.88
N LYS A 14 -15.10 9.99 10.15
CA LYS A 14 -14.04 9.38 10.98
C LYS A 14 -13.53 8.06 10.40
N ARG A 15 -14.41 7.21 9.84
CA ARG A 15 -14.02 5.97 9.15
C ARG A 15 -13.20 6.27 7.90
N ARG A 16 -13.59 7.28 7.11
CA ARG A 16 -12.83 7.71 5.93
C ARG A 16 -11.46 8.26 6.28
N ILE A 17 -11.37 9.08 7.32
CA ILE A 17 -10.10 9.63 7.79
C ILE A 17 -9.19 8.49 8.28
N ARG A 18 -9.70 7.56 9.10
CA ARG A 18 -8.92 6.39 9.54
C ARG A 18 -8.47 5.51 8.38
N ALA A 19 -9.35 5.22 7.43
CA ALA A 19 -8.99 4.45 6.24
C ALA A 19 -7.88 5.13 5.41
N ALA A 20 -7.89 6.47 5.35
CA ALA A 20 -6.84 7.25 4.70
C ALA A 20 -5.53 7.25 5.51
N GLU A 21 -5.59 7.32 6.84
CA GLU A 21 -4.41 7.20 7.73
C GLU A 21 -3.74 5.83 7.62
N PHE A 22 -4.54 4.76 7.44
CA PHE A 22 -4.06 3.41 7.18
C PHE A 22 -3.77 3.13 5.70
N ALA A 23 -3.94 4.09 4.79
CA ALA A 23 -3.51 3.92 3.41
C ALA A 23 -2.12 4.53 3.25
N TRP A 24 -1.07 3.77 3.59
CA TRP A 24 0.28 4.18 3.22
C TRP A 24 0.33 4.36 1.71
N ASP A 25 0.70 5.55 1.24
CA ASP A 25 0.76 5.87 -0.18
C ASP A 25 1.59 4.82 -0.94
N LEU A 26 1.00 4.17 -1.94
CA LEU A 26 1.67 3.15 -2.76
C LEU A 26 2.98 3.66 -3.38
N ALA A 27 3.04 4.95 -3.71
CA ALA A 27 4.24 5.59 -4.24
C ALA A 27 5.38 5.57 -3.21
N ALA A 28 5.06 5.86 -1.93
CA ALA A 28 6.01 5.80 -0.84
C ALA A 28 6.45 4.37 -0.51
N GLN A 29 5.53 3.40 -0.57
CA GLN A 29 5.88 1.98 -0.40
C GLN A 29 6.86 1.50 -1.47
N LEU A 30 6.62 1.84 -2.74
CA LEU A 30 7.51 1.47 -3.84
C LEU A 30 8.88 2.16 -3.73
N ALA A 31 8.91 3.42 -3.32
CA ALA A 31 10.16 4.16 -3.11
C ALA A 31 11.00 3.54 -1.97
N ALA A 32 10.36 3.20 -0.86
CA ALA A 32 10.99 2.54 0.28
C ALA A 32 11.56 1.17 -0.12
N LEU A 33 10.73 0.32 -0.73
CA LEU A 33 11.15 -1.00 -1.19
C LEU A 33 12.30 -0.91 -2.20
N ARG A 34 12.25 0.03 -3.16
CA ARG A 34 13.36 0.26 -4.10
C ARG A 34 14.66 0.57 -3.35
N ALA A 35 14.60 1.45 -2.36
CA ALA A 35 15.75 1.84 -1.56
C ALA A 35 16.31 0.66 -0.74
N GLU A 36 15.45 -0.16 -0.14
CA GLU A 36 15.83 -1.39 0.56
C GLU A 36 16.53 -2.40 -0.35
N ARG A 37 16.16 -2.43 -1.64
CA ARG A 37 16.86 -3.24 -2.66
C ARG A 37 18.14 -2.59 -3.19
N GLY A 38 18.56 -1.46 -2.63
CA GLY A 38 19.80 -0.77 -2.99
C GLY A 38 19.79 -0.18 -4.42
N LEU A 39 18.62 0.01 -5.02
CA LEU A 39 18.50 0.52 -6.38
C LEU A 39 18.27 2.02 -6.36
N THR A 40 18.94 2.75 -7.25
CA THR A 40 18.55 4.13 -7.59
C THR A 40 17.32 4.12 -8.51
N GLN A 41 16.64 5.27 -8.63
CA GLN A 41 15.53 5.40 -9.58
C GLN A 41 15.95 5.16 -11.04
N ALA A 42 17.18 5.53 -11.42
CA ALA A 42 17.71 5.28 -12.75
C ALA A 42 17.93 3.78 -13.00
N GLN A 43 18.50 3.06 -12.04
CA GLN A 43 18.71 1.61 -12.14
C GLN A 43 17.39 0.83 -12.20
N LEU A 44 16.38 1.25 -11.42
CA LEU A 44 15.04 0.66 -11.54
C LEU A 44 14.44 0.95 -12.92
N ALA A 45 14.62 2.17 -13.43
CA ALA A 45 14.12 2.54 -14.75
C ALA A 45 14.74 1.69 -15.86
N GLU A 46 16.05 1.45 -15.80
CA GLU A 46 16.77 0.57 -16.73
C GLU A 46 16.22 -0.86 -16.68
N LYS A 47 16.01 -1.42 -15.47
CA LYS A 47 15.48 -2.77 -15.28
C LYS A 47 14.08 -2.96 -15.90
N ILE A 48 13.23 -1.94 -15.85
CA ILE A 48 11.86 -2.02 -16.40
C ILE A 48 11.72 -1.43 -17.82
N GLY A 49 12.82 -0.97 -18.42
CA GLY A 49 12.81 -0.38 -19.76
C GLY A 49 12.10 0.97 -19.86
N THR A 50 12.26 1.84 -18.86
CA THR A 50 11.70 3.20 -18.84
C THR A 50 12.76 4.27 -18.55
N ARG A 51 12.33 5.53 -18.40
CA ARG A 51 13.19 6.66 -18.02
C ARG A 51 13.12 6.91 -16.51
N GLN A 52 14.22 7.37 -15.91
CA GLN A 52 14.27 7.72 -14.48
C GLN A 52 13.15 8.69 -14.05
N GLN A 53 12.79 9.65 -14.91
CA GLN A 53 11.70 10.59 -14.67
C GLN A 53 10.33 9.89 -14.51
N ALA A 54 10.12 8.76 -15.19
CA ALA A 54 8.91 7.97 -15.04
C ALA A 54 8.85 7.28 -13.67
N ILE A 55 10.00 6.78 -13.17
CA ILE A 55 10.11 6.26 -11.80
C ILE A 55 9.91 7.36 -10.76
N SER A 56 10.51 8.54 -10.97
CA SER A 56 10.32 9.68 -10.06
C SER A 56 8.85 10.10 -9.95
N ARG A 57 8.09 10.09 -11.06
CA ARG A 57 6.64 10.35 -11.04
C ARG A 57 5.85 9.23 -10.36
N LEU A 58 6.30 7.99 -10.54
CA LEU A 58 5.69 6.80 -9.93
C LEU A 58 5.85 6.78 -8.41
N GLU A 59 6.98 7.27 -7.92
CA GLU A 59 7.31 7.38 -6.49
C GLU A 59 6.84 8.69 -5.86
N ASN A 60 6.09 9.53 -6.59
CA ASN A 60 5.57 10.79 -6.07
C ASN A 60 4.08 10.69 -5.67
N PRO A 61 3.76 10.86 -4.38
CA PRO A 61 2.39 10.86 -3.83
C PRO A 61 1.41 11.80 -4.56
N VAL A 62 1.91 12.95 -5.02
CA VAL A 62 1.09 14.03 -5.57
C VAL A 62 0.75 13.80 -7.05
N HIS A 63 1.50 12.93 -7.75
CA HIS A 63 1.43 12.80 -9.22
C HIS A 63 0.93 11.43 -9.71
N GLY A 64 0.37 10.60 -8.83
CA GLY A 64 0.15 9.17 -9.08
C GLY A 64 -1.26 8.77 -9.55
N ARG A 65 -1.54 8.85 -10.85
CA ARG A 65 -2.49 7.91 -11.49
C ARG A 65 -1.72 6.78 -12.16
N GLN A 66 -1.20 5.88 -11.33
CA GLN A 66 -0.52 4.67 -11.78
C GLN A 66 -1.56 3.60 -12.12
N SER A 67 -1.41 2.93 -13.26
CA SER A 67 -2.25 1.76 -13.52
C SER A 67 -1.82 0.60 -12.60
N LEU A 68 -2.77 -0.26 -12.20
CA LEU A 68 -2.43 -1.49 -11.47
C LEU A 68 -1.42 -2.36 -12.23
N THR A 69 -1.45 -2.32 -13.56
CA THR A 69 -0.47 -3.01 -14.41
C THR A 69 0.94 -2.49 -14.19
N THR A 70 1.13 -1.16 -14.16
CA THR A 70 2.43 -0.53 -13.89
C THR A 70 2.91 -0.85 -12.48
N LEU A 71 2.03 -0.75 -11.49
CA LEU A 71 2.36 -1.09 -10.10
C LEU A 71 2.84 -2.54 -9.98
N ARG A 72 2.14 -3.49 -10.60
CA ARG A 72 2.53 -4.90 -10.62
C ARG A 72 3.87 -5.14 -11.30
N GLN A 73 4.14 -4.48 -12.43
CA GLN A 73 5.41 -4.62 -13.14
C GLN A 73 6.60 -4.10 -12.32
N VAL A 74 6.43 -2.97 -11.64
CA VAL A 74 7.47 -2.42 -10.77
C VAL A 74 7.67 -3.31 -9.55
N ALA A 75 6.57 -3.70 -8.88
CA ALA A 75 6.64 -4.61 -7.74
C ALA A 75 7.33 -5.92 -8.11
N SER A 76 7.00 -6.55 -9.25
CA SER A 76 7.64 -7.79 -9.67
C SER A 76 9.14 -7.62 -9.93
N THR A 77 9.55 -6.47 -10.48
CA THR A 77 10.97 -6.14 -10.68
C THR A 77 11.71 -5.94 -9.35
N LEU A 78 10.97 -5.51 -8.33
CA LEU A 78 11.42 -5.42 -6.94
C LEU A 78 11.09 -6.69 -6.15
N ASN A 79 10.89 -7.86 -6.79
CA ASN A 79 10.53 -9.13 -6.12
C ASN A 79 9.46 -8.95 -5.02
N ALA A 80 8.39 -8.26 -5.35
CA ALA A 80 7.25 -8.00 -4.48
C ALA A 80 5.94 -8.19 -5.25
N HIS A 81 4.86 -8.30 -4.49
CA HIS A 81 3.52 -8.49 -5.03
C HIS A 81 2.62 -7.33 -4.63
N VAL A 82 1.80 -6.88 -5.57
CA VAL A 82 0.72 -5.93 -5.29
C VAL A 82 -0.51 -6.74 -4.90
N ASP A 83 -0.99 -6.54 -3.68
CA ASP A 83 -2.20 -7.17 -3.18
C ASP A 83 -3.27 -6.10 -2.93
N VAL A 84 -4.33 -6.13 -3.76
CA VAL A 84 -5.43 -5.17 -3.77
C VAL A 84 -6.71 -5.89 -3.41
N ALA A 85 -7.46 -5.35 -2.46
CA ALA A 85 -8.80 -5.79 -2.16
C ALA A 85 -9.80 -4.64 -2.28
N ILE A 86 -11.02 -4.99 -2.67
CA ILE A 86 -12.19 -4.13 -2.56
C ILE A 86 -12.88 -4.52 -1.27
N VAL A 87 -13.01 -3.57 -0.35
CA VAL A 87 -13.52 -3.82 1.00
C VAL A 87 -14.79 -2.99 1.18
N PRO A 88 -15.93 -3.61 1.52
CA PRO A 88 -17.14 -2.87 1.86
C PRO A 88 -16.93 -1.97 3.08
N ASP A 89 -17.51 -0.77 3.06
CA ASP A 89 -17.36 0.24 4.12
C ASP A 89 -17.81 -0.29 5.48
N GLU A 90 -18.82 -1.17 5.52
CA GLU A 90 -19.34 -1.78 6.73
C GLU A 90 -18.34 -2.69 7.46
N VAL A 91 -17.28 -3.17 6.79
CA VAL A 91 -16.25 -4.06 7.37
C VAL A 91 -14.84 -3.47 7.36
N LEU A 92 -14.67 -2.21 6.91
CA LEU A 92 -13.37 -1.57 6.70
C LEU A 92 -12.51 -1.51 7.97
N ASP A 93 -13.10 -1.10 9.10
CA ASP A 93 -12.38 -1.01 10.38
C ASP A 93 -11.80 -2.38 10.79
N THR A 94 -12.56 -3.48 10.59
CA THR A 94 -12.12 -4.84 10.92
C THR A 94 -11.05 -5.35 9.94
N TYR A 95 -11.19 -5.02 8.66
CA TYR A 95 -10.24 -5.39 7.63
C TYR A 95 -8.87 -4.73 7.86
N CYS A 96 -8.85 -3.43 8.15
CA CYS A 96 -7.61 -2.69 8.43
C CYS A 96 -6.87 -3.26 9.65
N GLN A 97 -7.59 -3.60 10.73
CA GLN A 97 -7.00 -4.20 11.92
C GLN A 97 -6.32 -5.56 11.65
N ARG A 98 -6.94 -6.40 10.81
CA ARG A 98 -6.43 -7.76 10.54
C ARG A 98 -5.30 -7.80 9.52
N ARG A 99 -5.27 -6.87 8.57
CA ARG A 99 -4.37 -6.92 7.42
C ARG A 99 -3.07 -6.13 7.60
N TYR A 100 -3.01 -5.25 8.59
CA TYR A 100 -1.79 -4.55 8.97
C TYR A 100 -0.82 -5.48 9.74
N LEU A 101 -0.27 -6.48 9.04
CA LEU A 101 0.98 -7.11 9.44
C LEU A 101 2.12 -6.30 8.79
N PRO A 102 3.14 -5.82 9.52
CA PRO A 102 4.21 -5.05 8.92
C PRO A 102 4.95 -5.94 7.90
N LEU A 103 4.74 -5.67 6.61
CA LEU A 103 5.38 -6.40 5.50
C LEU A 103 6.88 -6.12 5.39
N ILE A 104 7.42 -5.31 6.31
CA ILE A 104 8.82 -4.98 6.43
C ILE A 104 9.11 -5.07 7.93
N GLN A 105 9.83 -6.12 8.34
CA GLN A 105 10.20 -6.53 9.70
C GLN A 105 9.19 -7.43 10.44
N GLU A 106 9.19 -8.72 10.09
CA GLU A 106 9.52 -9.88 10.96
C GLU A 106 9.80 -11.07 10.01
N GLU A 107 10.88 -11.81 10.25
CA GLU A 107 11.33 -12.93 9.39
C GLU A 107 10.24 -14.03 9.30
N PRO A 108 9.87 -14.51 8.11
CA PRO A 108 8.78 -15.48 7.93
C PRO A 108 9.06 -16.88 8.54
N GLU A 109 10.28 -17.13 9.01
CA GLU A 109 10.68 -18.44 9.54
C GLU A 109 10.04 -18.74 10.91
N GLU A 110 9.82 -17.74 11.77
CA GLU A 110 9.24 -17.94 13.11
C GLU A 110 7.73 -18.27 13.09
N ALA A 111 7.00 -17.76 12.09
CA ALA A 111 5.57 -18.04 11.93
C ALA A 111 5.29 -19.48 11.43
N LEU A 112 6.21 -20.05 10.64
CA LEU A 112 6.12 -21.43 10.14
C LEU A 112 6.44 -22.47 11.23
N ALA A 113 7.32 -22.13 12.19
CA ALA A 113 7.62 -22.99 13.34
C ALA A 113 6.41 -23.19 14.27
N GLN A 114 5.54 -22.18 14.42
CA GLN A 114 4.37 -22.24 15.31
C GLN A 114 3.18 -23.00 14.72
N LEU A 115 3.16 -23.22 13.40
CA LEU A 115 2.13 -24.00 12.71
C LEU A 115 2.48 -25.49 12.57
N THR A 116 3.70 -25.88 12.94
CA THR A 116 4.21 -27.25 12.86
C THR A 116 4.49 -27.88 14.23
N ALA A 117 4.11 -27.20 15.32
CA ALA A 117 4.21 -27.67 16.71
C ALA A 117 2.86 -28.11 17.29
#